data_AF-A0A1X2GU70-F1
#
_entry.id   AF-A0A1X2GU70-F1
#
_cell.length_a   1.000
_cell.length_b   1.000
_cell.length_c   1.000
_cell.angle_alpha   90.00
_cell.angle_beta   90.00
_cell.angle_gamma   90.00
#
_symmetry.space_group_name_H-M   'P 1'
#
loop_
_entity.id
_entity.type
_entity.pdbx_description
1 polymer ?
#
loop_
_entity_poly.entity_id
_entity_poly.type
_entity_poly.pdbx_seq_one_letter_code
_entity_poly.pdbx_strand_id
1 'polypeptide(L)'
;MDVAVGDLWMSVHLGYLMVLADQLPGGLSIAPEPTNEERITEPICYQYRAYADQLVLEFNMLKEAMEYNMACPVNANAWNKQLLTRHGITSLGEKALKSIALFCRNNQLIFVDQFIYTTLGDRLFEQKKYLECVSPYAYAENSTALDMIAKILLDQYLKDGSLDQVVTDKEYTLALETSPAYSFLYNYKILRDFIQAEQLDQAYDKLWMLMGSLGFVNAEYSLVLLIDAFDVYLSAKAATRTDTLQLLHQLDIAVKDEAWPSFATNYYACHHNGKELAPDLIAEKLKQRFIYYLMQLA
;
A
#
# COMPACT_ATOMS: atom_id res chain seq x y z
N MET A 1 -3.10 5.95 43.60
CA MET A 1 -4.21 6.41 44.46
C MET A 1 -5.45 5.89 43.77
N ASP A 2 -6.00 4.79 44.28
CA ASP A 2 -7.16 4.13 43.67
C ASP A 2 -8.40 4.99 43.93
N VAL A 3 -8.84 5.71 42.90
CA VAL A 3 -10.14 6.40 42.90
C VAL A 3 -11.19 5.31 42.75
N ALA A 4 -12.08 5.18 43.73
CA ALA A 4 -13.11 4.15 43.73
C ALA A 4 -14.02 4.27 42.49
N VAL A 5 -14.44 3.13 41.94
CA VAL A 5 -15.27 2.99 40.72
C VAL A 5 -16.47 3.94 40.67
N GLY A 6 -17.12 4.23 41.81
CA GLY A 6 -18.27 5.14 41.89
C GLY A 6 -17.93 6.64 41.81
N ASP A 7 -16.68 7.02 42.09
CA ASP A 7 -16.22 8.40 42.12
C ASP A 7 -15.85 8.90 40.71
N LEU A 8 -15.28 8.03 39.87
CA LEU A 8 -14.93 8.38 38.48
C LEU A 8 -16.18 8.54 37.58
N TRP A 9 -17.16 7.63 37.71
CA TRP A 9 -18.44 7.78 37.03
C TRP A 9 -19.11 9.11 37.37
N MET A 10 -19.21 9.44 38.67
CA MET A 10 -19.88 10.65 39.13
C MET A 10 -19.17 11.92 38.65
N SER A 11 -17.84 11.97 38.80
CA SER A 11 -17.03 13.13 38.37
C SER A 11 -17.13 13.39 36.87
N VAL A 12 -17.10 12.34 36.03
CA VAL A 12 -17.27 12.47 34.58
C VAL A 12 -18.64 13.01 34.21
N HIS A 13 -19.72 12.45 34.74
CA HIS A 13 -21.08 12.83 34.36
C HIS A 13 -21.46 14.21 34.92
N LEU A 14 -21.07 14.51 36.16
CA LEU A 14 -21.25 15.84 36.75
C LEU A 14 -20.43 16.89 35.99
N GLY A 15 -19.18 16.58 35.66
CA GLY A 15 -18.32 17.47 34.88
C GLY A 15 -18.89 17.74 33.48
N TYR A 16 -19.42 16.72 32.80
CA TYR A 16 -20.13 16.89 31.53
C TYR A 16 -21.36 17.79 31.65
N LEU A 17 -22.18 17.59 32.69
CA LEU A 17 -23.32 18.48 32.97
C LEU A 17 -22.89 19.93 33.23
N MET A 18 -21.77 20.14 33.93
CA MET A 18 -21.22 21.47 34.17
C MET A 18 -20.70 22.13 32.88
N VAL A 19 -20.12 21.37 31.95
CA VAL A 19 -19.75 21.86 30.61
C VAL A 19 -21.00 22.27 29.83
N LEU A 20 -22.06 21.45 29.83
CA LEU A 20 -23.33 21.77 29.15
C LEU A 20 -24.05 22.99 29.75
N ALA A 21 -23.86 23.24 31.04
CA ALA A 21 -24.43 24.38 31.76
C ALA A 21 -23.58 25.66 31.66
N ASP A 22 -22.56 25.68 30.79
CA ASP A 22 -21.57 26.75 30.63
C ASP A 22 -20.85 27.13 31.94
N GLN A 23 -20.79 26.20 32.91
CA GLN A 23 -20.11 26.38 34.19
C GLN A 23 -18.63 25.96 34.16
N LEU A 24 -18.24 25.18 33.15
CA LEU A 24 -16.85 24.82 32.88
C LEU A 24 -16.48 25.15 31.42
N PRO A 25 -15.26 25.64 31.16
CA PRO A 25 -14.73 25.70 29.81
C PRO A 25 -14.65 24.28 29.24
N GLY A 26 -15.06 24.13 27.99
CA GLY A 26 -15.27 22.82 27.36
C GLY A 26 -16.32 22.84 26.25
N GLY A 27 -16.96 24.00 26.03
CA GLY A 27 -17.86 24.22 24.91
C GLY A 27 -17.19 23.90 23.60
N LEU A 28 -17.58 22.76 23.01
CA LEU A 28 -17.59 22.40 21.59
C LEU A 28 -16.80 23.36 20.70
N SER A 29 -15.49 23.45 20.93
CA SER A 29 -14.62 24.23 20.08
C SER A 29 -14.68 23.59 18.70
N ILE A 30 -14.72 24.41 17.65
CA ILE A 30 -14.72 23.96 16.26
C ILE A 30 -13.72 22.82 16.17
N ALA A 31 -14.21 21.62 15.84
CA ALA A 31 -13.39 20.42 15.85
C ALA A 31 -12.14 20.73 15.03
N PRO A 32 -10.95 20.78 15.66
CA PRO A 32 -9.75 21.06 14.92
C PRO A 32 -9.57 19.96 13.89
N GLU A 33 -8.78 20.22 12.84
CA GLU A 33 -8.46 19.17 11.87
C GLU A 33 -8.03 17.90 12.61
N PRO A 34 -8.61 16.75 12.24
CA PRO A 34 -8.37 15.50 12.94
C PRO A 34 -6.87 15.26 12.95
N THR A 35 -6.36 14.81 14.10
CA THR A 35 -4.93 14.54 14.28
C THR A 35 -4.74 13.19 14.97
N ASN A 36 -3.62 12.54 14.66
CA ASN A 36 -3.19 11.32 15.30
C ASN A 36 -2.39 11.60 16.59
N GLU A 37 -2.08 12.86 16.88
CA GLU A 37 -1.25 13.28 18.00
C GLU A 37 -2.12 13.82 19.14
N GLU A 38 -1.76 13.44 20.37
CA GLU A 38 -2.41 13.97 21.56
C GLU A 38 -2.01 15.43 21.77
N ARG A 39 -3.01 16.29 21.98
CA ARG A 39 -2.87 17.71 22.30
C ARG A 39 -3.32 17.97 23.73
N ILE A 40 -2.77 19.03 24.32
CA ILE A 40 -3.20 19.51 25.64
C ILE A 40 -4.65 19.99 25.53
N THR A 41 -5.49 19.52 26.45
CA THR A 41 -6.94 19.81 26.50
C THR A 41 -7.37 20.05 27.94
N GLU A 42 -8.65 20.33 28.15
CA GLU A 42 -9.26 20.61 29.42
C GLU A 42 -9.16 19.41 30.38
N PRO A 43 -9.02 19.64 31.70
CA PRO A 43 -8.93 18.58 32.70
C PRO A 43 -10.08 17.56 32.63
N ILE A 44 -11.29 18.01 32.30
CA ILE A 44 -12.47 17.15 32.17
C ILE A 44 -12.32 16.10 31.06
N CYS A 45 -11.64 16.44 29.96
CA CYS A 45 -11.40 15.51 28.87
C CYS A 45 -10.51 14.33 29.30
N TYR A 46 -9.55 14.57 30.20
CA TYR A 46 -8.74 13.49 30.78
C TYR A 46 -9.56 12.57 31.70
N GLN A 47 -10.61 13.10 32.35
CA GLN A 47 -11.53 12.27 33.12
C GLN A 47 -12.37 11.38 32.19
N TYR A 48 -12.84 11.91 31.05
CA TYR A 48 -13.51 11.09 30.02
C TYR A 48 -12.64 9.94 29.55
N ARG A 49 -11.35 10.21 29.26
CA ARG A 49 -10.38 9.19 28.87
C ARG A 49 -10.16 8.14 29.97
N ALA A 50 -9.99 8.57 31.22
CA ALA A 50 -9.79 7.64 32.34
C ALA A 50 -11.01 6.73 32.53
N TYR A 51 -12.21 7.29 32.41
CA TYR A 51 -13.46 6.52 32.51
C TYR A 51 -13.66 5.60 31.29
N ALA A 52 -13.27 6.02 30.09
CA ALA A 52 -13.25 5.15 28.92
C ALA A 52 -12.34 3.92 29.12
N ASP A 53 -11.13 4.11 29.67
CA ASP A 53 -10.25 2.99 30.01
C ASP A 53 -10.90 2.04 31.03
N GLN A 54 -11.58 2.59 32.04
CA GLN A 54 -12.31 1.79 33.03
C GLN A 54 -13.46 0.98 32.40
N LEU A 55 -14.23 1.58 31.49
CA LEU A 55 -15.33 0.91 30.79
C LEU A 55 -14.86 -0.34 30.04
N VAL A 56 -13.68 -0.29 29.43
CA VAL A 56 -13.12 -1.46 28.75
C VAL A 56 -12.66 -2.51 29.74
N LEU A 57 -11.91 -2.11 30.77
CA LEU A 57 -11.31 -3.05 31.73
C LEU A 57 -12.32 -3.77 32.61
N GLU A 58 -13.32 -3.05 33.13
CA GLU A 58 -14.27 -3.60 34.11
C GLU A 58 -15.52 -4.17 33.44
N PHE A 59 -15.96 -3.58 32.34
CA PHE A 59 -17.27 -3.89 31.74
C PHE A 59 -17.19 -4.41 30.30
N ASN A 60 -16.00 -4.44 29.68
CA ASN A 60 -15.80 -4.84 28.29
C ASN A 60 -16.67 -4.02 27.29
N MET A 61 -16.90 -2.74 27.61
CA MET A 61 -17.74 -1.82 26.84
C MET A 61 -16.89 -0.92 25.94
N LEU A 62 -16.31 -1.53 24.90
CA LEU A 62 -15.34 -0.84 24.03
C LEU A 62 -15.96 0.28 23.19
N LYS A 63 -17.17 0.08 22.65
CA LYS A 63 -17.80 1.10 21.79
C LYS A 63 -18.18 2.34 22.60
N GLU A 64 -18.74 2.10 23.77
CA GLU A 64 -19.13 3.15 24.72
C GLU A 64 -17.88 3.89 25.21
N ALA A 65 -16.81 3.18 25.54
CA ALA A 65 -15.52 3.81 25.86
C ALA A 65 -15.02 4.71 24.72
N MET A 66 -15.19 4.31 23.46
CA MET A 66 -14.82 5.15 22.32
C MET A 66 -15.67 6.41 22.21
N GLU A 67 -16.97 6.31 22.50
CA GLU A 67 -17.88 7.46 22.56
C GLU A 67 -17.48 8.45 23.66
N TYR A 68 -17.04 7.97 24.83
CA TYR A 68 -16.51 8.85 25.88
C TYR A 68 -15.25 9.60 25.44
N ASN A 69 -14.33 8.94 24.73
CA ASN A 69 -13.17 9.64 24.16
C ASN A 69 -13.57 10.69 23.11
N MET A 70 -14.66 10.45 22.36
CA MET A 70 -15.18 11.40 21.36
C MET A 70 -15.79 12.65 21.98
N ALA A 71 -16.16 12.63 23.26
CA ALA A 71 -16.56 13.84 23.99
C ALA A 71 -15.43 14.88 24.08
N CYS A 72 -14.18 14.49 23.79
CA CYS A 72 -13.06 15.38 23.51
C CYS A 72 -12.68 15.34 22.02
N PRO A 73 -13.25 16.20 21.17
CA PRO A 73 -13.00 16.17 19.72
C PRO A 73 -11.52 16.34 19.35
N VAL A 74 -10.79 17.14 20.14
CA VAL A 74 -9.37 17.46 19.90
C VAL A 74 -8.49 16.21 19.91
N ASN A 75 -8.80 15.24 20.78
CA ASN A 75 -7.99 14.04 20.99
C ASN A 75 -8.72 12.74 20.62
N ALA A 76 -9.93 12.81 20.07
CA ALA A 76 -10.76 11.64 19.81
C ALA A 76 -10.03 10.56 19.00
N ASN A 77 -9.28 10.94 17.95
CA ASN A 77 -8.50 10.00 17.14
C ASN A 77 -7.32 9.39 17.92
N ALA A 78 -6.48 10.24 18.54
CA ALA A 78 -5.31 9.80 19.29
C ALA A 78 -5.68 8.88 20.46
N TRP A 79 -6.68 9.25 21.26
CA TRP A 79 -7.10 8.48 22.43
C TRP A 79 -7.80 7.17 22.05
N ASN A 80 -8.66 7.17 21.02
CA ASN A 80 -9.29 5.93 20.56
C ASN A 80 -8.28 4.95 19.95
N LYS A 81 -7.27 5.44 19.21
CA LYS A 81 -6.16 4.60 18.77
C LYS A 81 -5.41 4.00 19.96
N GLN A 82 -5.06 4.80 20.97
CA GLN A 82 -4.38 4.32 22.18
C GLN A 82 -5.25 3.34 22.98
N LEU A 83 -6.56 3.54 23.04
CA LEU A 83 -7.51 2.64 23.70
C LEU A 83 -7.49 1.26 23.01
N LEU A 84 -7.62 1.23 21.68
CA LEU A 84 -7.55 -0.01 20.90
C LEU A 84 -6.21 -0.73 21.04
N THR A 85 -5.10 0.01 21.04
CA THR A 85 -3.76 -0.57 21.22
C THR A 85 -3.61 -1.20 22.60
N ARG A 86 -4.06 -0.52 23.67
CA ARG A 86 -3.91 -0.98 25.06
C ARG A 86 -4.81 -2.17 25.37
N HIS A 87 -6.04 -2.16 24.86
CA HIS A 87 -7.05 -3.19 25.17
C HIS A 87 -7.19 -4.24 24.09
N GLY A 88 -6.14 -4.43 23.27
CA GLY A 88 -5.96 -5.64 22.49
C GLY A 88 -6.67 -5.67 21.14
N ILE A 89 -6.45 -4.66 20.29
CA ILE A 89 -6.86 -4.73 18.88
C ILE A 89 -6.38 -6.01 18.19
N THR A 90 -5.26 -6.60 18.62
CA THR A 90 -4.66 -7.84 18.11
C THR A 90 -5.39 -9.11 18.53
N SER A 91 -6.16 -9.10 19.63
CA SER A 91 -6.96 -10.25 20.08
C SER A 91 -8.36 -10.28 19.48
N LEU A 92 -8.84 -9.15 18.96
CA LEU A 92 -10.15 -9.04 18.33
C LEU A 92 -10.22 -9.84 17.02
N GLY A 93 -11.31 -10.59 16.83
CA GLY A 93 -11.58 -11.27 15.57
C GLY A 93 -11.89 -10.30 14.42
N GLU A 94 -11.71 -10.76 13.18
CA GLU A 94 -11.89 -9.94 11.96
C GLU A 94 -13.27 -9.26 11.88
N LYS A 95 -14.35 -10.00 12.22
CA LYS A 95 -15.72 -9.45 12.23
C LYS A 95 -15.87 -8.31 13.23
N ALA A 96 -15.25 -8.41 14.40
CA ALA A 96 -15.31 -7.37 15.42
C ALA A 96 -14.57 -6.12 14.95
N LEU A 97 -13.36 -6.29 14.39
CA LEU A 97 -12.55 -5.20 13.81
C LEU A 97 -13.30 -4.46 12.69
N LYS A 98 -13.92 -5.19 11.75
CA LYS A 98 -14.74 -4.58 10.69
C LYS A 98 -15.94 -3.79 11.26
N SER A 99 -16.56 -4.27 12.35
CA SER A 99 -17.65 -3.53 12.99
C SER A 99 -17.17 -2.24 13.67
N ILE A 100 -15.96 -2.25 14.24
CA ILE A 100 -15.35 -1.07 14.88
C ILE A 100 -14.87 -0.09 13.80
N ALA A 101 -14.30 -0.56 12.70
CA ALA A 101 -13.93 0.26 11.55
C ALA A 101 -15.15 1.02 11.00
N LEU A 102 -16.28 0.33 10.80
CA LEU A 102 -17.54 0.97 10.39
C LEU A 102 -18.01 2.03 11.39
N PHE A 103 -17.90 1.74 12.69
CA PHE A 103 -18.20 2.74 13.73
C PHE A 103 -17.25 3.94 13.65
N CYS A 104 -15.95 3.73 13.44
CA CYS A 104 -14.96 4.80 13.30
C CYS A 104 -15.27 5.69 12.09
N ARG A 105 -15.58 5.07 10.94
CA ARG A 105 -15.93 5.78 9.71
C ARG A 105 -17.18 6.64 9.86
N ASN A 106 -18.23 6.10 10.48
CA ASN A 106 -19.48 6.85 10.72
C ASN A 106 -19.28 8.05 11.66
N ASN A 107 -18.27 7.99 12.53
CA ASN A 107 -17.95 9.01 13.52
C ASN A 107 -16.72 9.86 13.16
N GLN A 108 -16.25 9.82 11.90
CA GLN A 108 -15.12 10.62 11.40
C GLN A 108 -13.79 10.37 12.15
N LEU A 109 -13.60 9.18 12.73
CA LEU A 109 -12.35 8.75 13.34
C LEU A 109 -11.40 8.16 12.29
N ILE A 110 -10.99 9.00 11.33
CA ILE A 110 -10.25 8.59 10.13
C ILE A 110 -8.95 7.84 10.47
N PHE A 111 -8.14 8.35 11.40
CA PHE A 111 -6.87 7.71 11.76
C PHE A 111 -7.05 6.39 12.50
N VAL A 112 -8.16 6.24 13.22
CA VAL A 112 -8.51 4.99 13.90
C VAL A 112 -9.01 3.96 12.88
N ASP A 113 -9.81 4.38 11.90
CA ASP A 113 -10.24 3.53 10.77
C ASP A 113 -9.02 3.00 10.01
N GLN A 114 -8.10 3.89 9.60
CA GLN A 114 -6.84 3.53 8.94
C GLN A 114 -5.97 2.59 9.79
N PHE A 115 -5.89 2.83 11.11
CA PHE A 115 -5.15 1.96 12.03
C PHE A 115 -5.73 0.54 12.11
N ILE A 116 -7.06 0.41 12.12
CA ILE A 116 -7.74 -0.90 12.13
C ILE A 116 -7.46 -1.66 10.84
N TYR A 117 -7.59 -0.99 9.69
CA TYR A 117 -7.32 -1.61 8.39
C TYR A 117 -5.84 -1.96 8.20
N THR A 118 -4.91 -1.15 8.72
CA THR A 118 -3.49 -1.49 8.77
C THR A 118 -3.26 -2.76 9.59
N THR A 119 -3.87 -2.86 10.78
CA THR A 119 -3.76 -4.05 11.64
C THR A 119 -4.32 -5.31 10.96
N LEU A 120 -5.42 -5.18 10.21
CA LEU A 120 -5.96 -6.27 9.41
C LEU A 120 -5.00 -6.71 8.30
N GLY A 121 -4.39 -5.73 7.61
CA GLY A 121 -3.34 -5.98 6.62
C GLY A 121 -2.13 -6.70 7.22
N ASP A 122 -1.61 -6.23 8.36
CA ASP A 122 -0.44 -6.79 9.03
C ASP A 122 -0.64 -8.27 9.40
N ARG A 123 -1.83 -8.64 9.89
CA ARG A 123 -2.16 -10.04 10.20
C ARG A 123 -2.17 -10.93 8.96
N LEU A 124 -2.67 -10.43 7.83
CA LEU A 124 -2.67 -11.17 6.57
C LEU A 124 -1.24 -11.26 6.00
N PHE A 125 -0.43 -10.22 6.23
CA PHE A 125 0.95 -10.16 5.80
C PHE A 125 1.82 -11.18 6.55
N GLU A 126 1.63 -11.31 7.86
CA GLU A 126 2.25 -12.37 8.69
C GLU A 126 1.87 -13.78 8.22
N GLN A 127 0.65 -13.95 7.70
CA GLN A 127 0.18 -15.21 7.10
C GLN A 127 0.70 -15.43 5.67
N LYS A 128 1.51 -14.51 5.13
CA LYS A 128 2.04 -14.51 3.75
C LYS A 128 0.96 -14.46 2.67
N LYS A 129 -0.22 -13.94 2.98
CA LYS A 129 -1.33 -13.79 2.04
C LYS A 129 -1.27 -12.44 1.33
N TYR A 130 -0.18 -12.18 0.61
CA TYR A 130 0.17 -10.85 0.10
C TYR A 130 -0.93 -10.21 -0.75
N LEU A 131 -1.62 -10.97 -1.60
CA LEU A 131 -2.74 -10.48 -2.40
C LEU A 131 -3.92 -9.99 -1.54
N GLU A 132 -4.28 -10.77 -0.50
CA GLU A 132 -5.39 -10.41 0.41
C GLU A 132 -5.05 -9.19 1.28
N CYS A 133 -3.76 -8.86 1.45
CA CYS A 133 -3.30 -7.69 2.23
C CYS A 133 -3.53 -6.36 1.51
N VAL A 134 -3.59 -6.37 0.19
CA VAL A 134 -3.65 -5.14 -0.62
C VAL A 134 -4.91 -4.35 -0.32
N SER A 135 -6.08 -4.98 -0.26
CA SER A 135 -7.34 -4.25 -0.02
C SER A 135 -7.38 -3.59 1.36
N PRO A 136 -7.01 -4.25 2.47
CA PRO A 136 -6.86 -3.58 3.77
C PRO A 136 -5.86 -2.43 3.76
N TYR A 137 -4.68 -2.59 3.16
CA TYR A 137 -3.69 -1.50 3.12
C TYR A 137 -4.12 -0.34 2.21
N ALA A 138 -4.82 -0.62 1.11
CA ALA A 138 -5.40 0.40 0.25
C ALA A 138 -6.49 1.20 0.98
N TYR A 139 -7.38 0.53 1.75
CA TYR A 139 -8.34 1.23 2.62
C TYR A 139 -7.67 2.08 3.69
N ALA A 140 -6.52 1.64 4.21
CA ALA A 140 -5.74 2.38 5.18
C ALA A 140 -4.91 3.51 4.56
N GLU A 141 -4.91 3.67 3.23
CA GLU A 141 -4.04 4.58 2.48
C GLU A 141 -2.53 4.38 2.80
N ASN A 142 -2.15 3.15 3.15
CA ASN A 142 -0.79 2.81 3.56
C ASN A 142 0.09 2.46 2.35
N SER A 143 0.53 3.51 1.64
CA SER A 143 1.37 3.36 0.43
C SER A 143 2.69 2.63 0.68
N THR A 144 3.27 2.78 1.88
CA THR A 144 4.53 2.10 2.24
C THR A 144 4.36 0.59 2.33
N ALA A 145 3.27 0.12 2.94
CA ALA A 145 2.96 -1.31 2.99
C ALA A 145 2.62 -1.87 1.61
N LEU A 146 1.90 -1.11 0.78
CA LEU A 146 1.62 -1.47 -0.61
C LEU A 146 2.90 -1.60 -1.44
N ASP A 147 3.84 -0.66 -1.31
CA ASP A 147 5.14 -0.72 -1.98
C ASP A 147 5.97 -1.93 -1.52
N MET A 148 5.90 -2.28 -0.23
CA MET A 148 6.57 -3.46 0.30
C MET A 148 6.00 -4.75 -0.30
N ILE A 149 4.67 -4.88 -0.40
CA ILE A 149 4.02 -6.01 -1.06
C ILE A 149 4.44 -6.06 -2.54
N ALA A 150 4.39 -4.92 -3.23
CA ALA A 150 4.74 -4.86 -4.64
C ALA A 150 6.17 -5.35 -4.89
N LYS A 151 7.13 -4.91 -4.07
CA LYS A 151 8.52 -5.38 -4.14
C LYS A 151 8.63 -6.89 -3.91
N ILE A 152 7.91 -7.45 -2.93
CA ILE A 152 7.91 -8.90 -2.69
C ILE A 152 7.40 -9.67 -3.91
N LEU A 153 6.29 -9.23 -4.51
CA LEU A 153 5.69 -9.89 -5.67
C LEU A 153 6.58 -9.75 -6.92
N LEU A 154 7.20 -8.58 -7.10
CA LEU A 154 8.17 -8.33 -8.16
C LEU A 154 9.45 -9.20 -7.95
N ASP A 155 9.96 -9.28 -6.74
CA ASP A 155 11.11 -10.15 -6.41
C ASP A 155 10.83 -11.64 -6.64
N GLN A 156 9.59 -12.08 -6.39
CA GLN A 156 9.14 -13.43 -6.71
C GLN A 156 9.13 -13.65 -8.21
N TYR A 157 8.58 -12.70 -8.97
CA TYR A 157 8.59 -12.75 -10.43
C TYR A 157 10.01 -12.91 -10.99
N LEU A 158 10.99 -12.15 -10.47
CA LEU A 158 12.39 -12.28 -10.91
C LEU A 158 12.98 -13.68 -10.63
N LYS A 159 12.47 -14.41 -9.64
CA LYS A 159 13.00 -15.72 -9.21
C LYS A 159 12.38 -16.89 -9.96
N ASP A 160 11.05 -16.89 -10.11
CA ASP A 160 10.32 -18.04 -10.64
C ASP A 160 9.44 -17.73 -11.86
N GLY A 161 9.36 -16.45 -12.25
CA GLY A 161 8.60 -15.99 -13.39
C GLY A 161 7.09 -15.98 -13.23
N SER A 162 6.59 -16.27 -12.03
CA SER A 162 5.18 -16.16 -11.70
C SER A 162 4.85 -14.73 -11.30
N LEU A 163 3.97 -14.09 -12.06
CA LEU A 163 3.41 -12.80 -11.69
C LEU A 163 2.04 -13.07 -11.08
N ASP A 164 1.95 -12.89 -9.76
CA ASP A 164 0.70 -13.05 -9.03
C ASP A 164 -0.38 -12.09 -9.55
N GLN A 165 -1.63 -12.40 -9.21
CA GLN A 165 -2.72 -11.48 -9.45
C GLN A 165 -2.48 -10.15 -8.71
N VAL A 166 -3.02 -9.08 -9.24
CA VAL A 166 -3.00 -7.75 -8.63
C VAL A 166 -4.42 -7.32 -8.37
N VAL A 167 -4.65 -6.61 -7.27
CA VAL A 167 -5.94 -5.97 -7.01
C VAL A 167 -6.11 -4.82 -7.99
N THR A 168 -7.23 -4.82 -8.71
CA THR A 168 -7.56 -3.83 -9.75
C THR A 168 -8.88 -3.11 -9.48
N ASP A 169 -9.44 -3.28 -8.29
CA ASP A 169 -10.76 -2.71 -7.98
C ASP A 169 -10.72 -1.18 -8.06
N LYS A 170 -11.71 -0.61 -8.73
CA LYS A 170 -11.82 0.84 -8.94
C LYS A 170 -11.89 1.65 -7.65
N GLU A 171 -12.39 1.01 -6.58
CA GLU A 171 -12.48 1.63 -5.25
C GLU A 171 -11.10 1.96 -4.69
N TYR A 172 -10.07 1.19 -5.02
CA TYR A 172 -8.72 1.36 -4.48
C TYR A 172 -7.79 2.15 -5.40
N THR A 173 -8.21 2.48 -6.63
CA THR A 173 -7.33 3.03 -7.67
C THR A 173 -6.49 4.21 -7.18
N LEU A 174 -7.09 5.17 -6.46
CA LEU A 174 -6.34 6.33 -5.96
C LEU A 174 -5.23 5.93 -4.95
N ALA A 175 -5.53 5.03 -4.01
CA ALA A 175 -4.56 4.55 -3.03
C ALA A 175 -3.46 3.67 -3.66
N LEU A 176 -3.78 2.97 -4.75
CA LEU A 176 -2.80 2.18 -5.50
C LEU A 176 -1.90 3.08 -6.36
N GLU A 177 -2.43 4.19 -6.89
CA GLU A 177 -1.67 5.17 -7.66
C GLU A 177 -0.67 5.97 -6.81
N THR A 178 -0.98 6.19 -5.53
CA THR A 178 -0.06 6.85 -4.58
C THR A 178 1.08 5.95 -4.09
N SER A 179 1.07 4.66 -4.45
CA SER A 179 2.12 3.68 -4.16
C SER A 179 2.93 3.42 -5.44
N PRO A 180 4.12 4.03 -5.62
CA PRO A 180 4.85 3.98 -6.87
C PRO A 180 5.26 2.56 -7.31
N ALA A 181 5.69 1.71 -6.37
CA ALA A 181 6.09 0.34 -6.70
C ALA A 181 4.88 -0.55 -7.01
N TYR A 182 3.76 -0.35 -6.31
CA TYR A 182 2.52 -1.08 -6.61
C TYR A 182 1.92 -0.63 -7.94
N SER A 183 1.95 0.67 -8.24
CA SER A 183 1.55 1.21 -9.54
C SER A 183 2.39 0.62 -10.67
N PHE A 184 3.71 0.45 -10.48
CA PHE A 184 4.55 -0.27 -11.42
C PHE A 184 4.07 -1.72 -11.61
N LEU A 185 3.89 -2.48 -10.52
CA LEU A 185 3.44 -3.87 -10.57
C LEU A 185 2.10 -4.01 -11.32
N TYR A 186 1.12 -3.17 -11.01
CA TYR A 186 -0.18 -3.14 -11.67
C TYR A 186 -0.07 -2.88 -13.17
N ASN A 187 0.70 -1.85 -13.55
CA ASN A 187 0.89 -1.51 -14.95
C ASN A 187 1.70 -2.56 -15.71
N TYR A 188 2.62 -3.24 -15.04
CA TYR A 188 3.37 -4.35 -15.60
C TYR A 188 2.47 -5.57 -15.86
N LYS A 189 1.51 -5.85 -14.97
CA LYS A 189 0.47 -6.85 -15.25
C LYS A 189 -0.35 -6.49 -16.49
N ILE A 190 -0.78 -5.23 -16.61
CA ILE A 190 -1.54 -4.76 -17.79
C ILE A 190 -0.71 -4.90 -19.07
N LEU A 191 0.57 -4.55 -19.03
CA LEU A 191 1.48 -4.75 -20.17
C LEU A 191 1.47 -6.22 -20.61
N ARG A 192 1.62 -7.15 -19.67
CA ARG A 192 1.59 -8.59 -19.97
C ARG A 192 0.25 -9.04 -20.56
N ASP A 193 -0.86 -8.50 -20.07
CA ASP A 193 -2.20 -8.82 -20.59
C ASP A 193 -2.36 -8.30 -22.03
N PHE A 194 -1.85 -7.10 -22.34
CA PHE A 194 -1.82 -6.58 -23.72
C PHE A 194 -0.91 -7.40 -24.64
N ILE A 195 0.26 -7.85 -24.15
CA ILE A 195 1.14 -8.75 -24.90
C ILE A 195 0.42 -10.06 -25.23
N GLN A 196 -0.23 -10.67 -24.24
CA GLN A 196 -0.98 -11.91 -24.42
C GLN A 196 -2.19 -11.75 -25.36
N ALA A 197 -2.83 -10.58 -25.35
CA ALA A 197 -3.95 -10.25 -26.24
C ALA A 197 -3.51 -9.74 -27.62
N GLU A 198 -2.21 -9.71 -27.93
CA GLU A 198 -1.62 -9.18 -29.17
C GLU A 198 -1.99 -7.70 -29.45
N GLN A 199 -2.27 -6.92 -28.38
CA GLN A 199 -2.60 -5.49 -28.44
C GLN A 199 -1.32 -4.64 -28.39
N LEU A 200 -0.50 -4.75 -29.43
CA LEU A 200 0.90 -4.28 -29.44
C LEU A 200 1.04 -2.76 -29.28
N ASP A 201 0.17 -1.94 -29.88
CA ASP A 201 0.25 -0.48 -29.73
C ASP A 201 -0.06 -0.04 -28.27
N GLN A 202 -1.00 -0.71 -27.60
CA GLN A 202 -1.34 -0.43 -26.20
C GLN A 202 -0.27 -0.95 -25.23
N ALA A 203 0.30 -2.12 -25.55
CA ALA A 203 1.47 -2.64 -24.84
C ALA A 203 2.65 -1.67 -24.97
N TYR A 204 2.87 -1.07 -26.13
CA TYR A 204 3.94 -0.10 -26.36
C TYR A 204 3.79 1.14 -25.47
N ASP A 205 2.60 1.72 -25.39
CA ASP A 205 2.33 2.88 -24.52
C ASP A 205 2.58 2.55 -23.05
N LYS A 206 2.13 1.37 -22.60
CA LYS A 206 2.32 0.92 -21.22
C LYS A 206 3.77 0.67 -20.87
N LEU A 207 4.53 0.12 -21.81
CA LEU A 207 5.94 -0.16 -21.67
C LEU A 207 6.77 1.11 -21.48
N TRP A 208 6.50 2.17 -22.24
CA TRP A 208 7.19 3.46 -22.05
C TRP A 208 6.88 4.11 -20.71
N MET A 209 5.64 4.01 -20.26
CA MET A 209 5.26 4.45 -18.92
C MET A 209 5.97 3.65 -17.82
N LEU A 210 6.18 2.34 -18.01
CA LEU A 210 6.97 1.50 -17.10
C LEU A 210 8.46 1.87 -17.11
N MET A 211 9.03 2.13 -18.29
CA MET A 211 10.41 2.62 -18.42
C MET A 211 10.63 3.93 -17.63
N GLY A 212 9.63 4.83 -17.63
CA GLY A 212 9.67 6.07 -16.87
C GLY A 212 9.53 5.90 -15.34
N SER A 213 9.13 4.73 -14.85
CA SER A 213 8.89 4.42 -13.44
C SER A 213 9.88 3.41 -12.84
N LEU A 214 10.94 3.06 -13.58
CA LEU A 214 11.98 2.13 -13.15
C LEU A 214 12.66 2.52 -11.82
N GLY A 215 12.71 3.82 -11.49
CA GLY A 215 13.32 4.30 -10.25
C GLY A 215 12.63 3.83 -8.96
N PHE A 216 11.44 3.24 -9.04
CA PHE A 216 10.67 2.76 -7.89
C PHE A 216 10.79 1.25 -7.64
N VAL A 217 11.45 0.52 -8.55
CA VAL A 217 11.60 -0.94 -8.51
C VAL A 217 13.07 -1.34 -8.62
N ASN A 218 13.35 -2.64 -8.55
CA ASN A 218 14.71 -3.14 -8.67
C ASN A 218 15.28 -2.86 -10.08
N ALA A 219 16.58 -2.60 -10.16
CA ALA A 219 17.25 -2.22 -11.40
C ALA A 219 17.12 -3.28 -12.50
N GLU A 220 17.00 -4.55 -12.12
CA GLU A 220 16.79 -5.71 -12.99
C GLU A 220 15.52 -5.58 -13.83
N TYR A 221 14.52 -4.80 -13.40
CA TYR A 221 13.30 -4.60 -14.20
C TYR A 221 13.53 -3.84 -15.50
N SER A 222 14.60 -3.04 -15.59
CA SER A 222 15.02 -2.46 -16.87
C SER A 222 15.31 -3.55 -17.92
N LEU A 223 15.91 -4.66 -17.48
CA LEU A 223 16.24 -5.81 -18.31
C LEU A 223 15.01 -6.67 -18.60
N VAL A 224 14.19 -6.92 -17.59
CA VAL A 224 12.93 -7.65 -17.74
C VAL A 224 12.07 -7.01 -18.81
N LEU A 225 11.89 -5.68 -18.77
CA LEU A 225 11.09 -4.98 -19.78
C LEU A 225 11.69 -5.11 -21.19
N LEU A 226 13.02 -5.05 -21.32
CA LEU A 226 13.70 -5.25 -22.60
C LEU A 226 13.53 -6.67 -23.16
N ILE A 227 13.49 -7.68 -22.29
CA ILE A 227 13.33 -9.09 -22.69
C ILE A 227 11.86 -9.39 -23.00
N ASP A 228 10.96 -9.07 -22.07
CA ASP A 228 9.54 -9.47 -22.14
C ASP A 228 8.76 -8.69 -23.17
N ALA A 229 9.06 -7.39 -23.33
CA ALA A 229 8.35 -6.53 -24.25
C ALA A 229 9.10 -6.36 -25.58
N PHE A 230 10.07 -7.22 -25.84
CA PHE A 230 10.86 -7.18 -27.07
C PHE A 230 9.99 -7.24 -28.33
N ASP A 231 9.05 -8.19 -28.39
CA ASP A 231 8.17 -8.37 -29.55
C ASP A 231 7.18 -7.22 -29.72
N VAL A 232 6.84 -6.52 -28.64
CA VAL A 232 6.00 -5.31 -28.65
C VAL A 232 6.70 -4.20 -29.41
N TYR A 233 7.99 -3.98 -29.12
CA TYR A 233 8.76 -2.92 -29.77
C TYR A 233 8.89 -3.12 -31.28
N LEU A 234 9.10 -4.35 -31.74
CA LEU A 234 9.24 -4.65 -33.18
C LEU A 234 7.95 -4.48 -33.96
N SER A 235 6.82 -4.72 -33.29
CA SER A 235 5.54 -4.92 -33.97
C SER A 235 4.61 -3.71 -33.82
N ALA A 236 4.89 -2.82 -32.88
CA ALA A 236 4.11 -1.60 -32.67
C ALA A 236 4.33 -0.59 -33.81
N LYS A 237 3.24 0.00 -34.29
CA LYS A 237 3.29 1.03 -35.34
C LYS A 237 3.80 2.36 -34.82
N ALA A 238 3.66 2.58 -33.51
CA ALA A 238 4.06 3.81 -32.83
C ALA A 238 5.57 3.87 -32.53
N ALA A 239 6.32 2.80 -32.75
CA ALA A 239 7.74 2.75 -32.41
C ALA A 239 8.57 3.71 -33.28
N THR A 240 9.35 4.57 -32.63
CA THR A 240 10.22 5.53 -33.34
C THR A 240 11.69 5.11 -33.34
N ARG A 241 12.45 5.75 -34.21
CA ARG A 241 13.91 5.57 -34.27
C ARG A 241 14.60 5.98 -32.97
N THR A 242 14.14 7.07 -32.36
CA THR A 242 14.69 7.59 -31.09
C THR A 242 14.47 6.59 -29.96
N ASP A 243 13.27 6.02 -29.91
CA ASP A 243 12.87 5.01 -28.93
C ASP A 243 13.75 3.77 -29.03
N THR A 244 13.99 3.29 -30.26
CA THR A 244 14.87 2.13 -30.51
C THR A 244 16.32 2.39 -30.07
N LEU A 245 16.83 3.61 -30.28
CA LEU A 245 18.17 3.99 -29.83
C LEU A 245 18.27 4.06 -28.29
N GLN A 246 17.23 4.54 -27.62
CA GLN A 246 17.21 4.56 -26.16
C GLN A 246 17.23 3.14 -25.57
N LEU A 247 16.51 2.19 -26.16
CA LEU A 247 16.52 0.79 -25.72
C LEU A 247 17.87 0.12 -25.94
N LEU A 248 18.51 0.38 -27.09
CA LEU A 248 19.88 -0.07 -27.33
C LEU A 248 20.86 0.50 -26.30
N HIS A 249 20.71 1.77 -25.94
CA HIS A 249 21.52 2.38 -24.90
C HIS A 249 21.30 1.73 -23.53
N GLN A 250 20.06 1.44 -23.16
CA GLN A 250 19.73 0.73 -21.91
C GLN A 250 20.30 -0.70 -21.91
N LEU A 251 20.21 -1.41 -23.03
CA LEU A 251 20.83 -2.73 -23.18
C LEU A 251 22.35 -2.66 -23.03
N ASP A 252 23.00 -1.64 -23.60
CA ASP A 252 24.45 -1.44 -23.47
C ASP A 252 24.89 -1.08 -22.05
N ILE A 253 24.06 -0.35 -21.30
CA ILE A 253 24.29 -0.11 -19.87
C ILE A 253 24.19 -1.43 -19.11
N ALA A 254 23.12 -2.17 -19.34
CA ALA A 254 22.82 -3.35 -18.57
C ALA A 254 23.81 -4.50 -18.81
N VAL A 255 24.29 -4.70 -20.04
CA VAL A 255 25.33 -5.70 -20.37
C VAL A 255 26.68 -5.41 -19.69
N LYS A 256 26.92 -4.16 -19.28
CA LYS A 256 28.13 -3.78 -18.53
C LYS A 256 28.00 -3.98 -17.03
N ASP A 257 26.80 -4.28 -16.54
CA ASP A 257 26.58 -4.61 -15.14
C ASP A 257 27.20 -5.97 -14.81
N GLU A 258 27.91 -6.07 -13.69
CA GLU A 258 28.51 -7.33 -13.23
C GLU A 258 27.45 -8.39 -12.91
N ALA A 259 26.22 -7.98 -12.58
CA ALA A 259 25.10 -8.87 -12.32
C ALA A 259 24.43 -9.43 -13.60
N TRP A 260 24.73 -8.88 -14.78
CA TRP A 260 24.11 -9.26 -16.06
C TRP A 260 24.19 -10.77 -16.37
N PRO A 261 25.37 -11.42 -16.30
CA PRO A 261 25.51 -12.78 -16.81
C PRO A 261 24.69 -13.80 -16.01
N SER A 262 24.69 -13.66 -14.68
CA SER A 262 23.95 -14.54 -13.78
C SER A 262 22.44 -14.27 -13.85
N PHE A 263 22.03 -12.99 -13.88
CA PHE A 263 20.63 -12.62 -13.97
C PHE A 263 19.99 -13.08 -15.29
N ALA A 264 20.58 -12.72 -16.43
CA ALA A 264 19.99 -12.99 -17.73
C ALA A 264 19.84 -14.49 -18.00
N THR A 265 20.81 -15.30 -17.59
CA THR A 265 20.75 -16.76 -17.74
C THR A 265 19.63 -17.36 -16.90
N ASN A 266 19.54 -16.97 -15.62
CA ASN A 266 18.52 -17.48 -14.70
C ASN A 266 17.12 -17.04 -15.12
N TYR A 267 16.94 -15.76 -15.43
CA TYR A 267 15.69 -15.20 -15.89
C TYR A 267 15.22 -15.90 -17.18
N TYR A 268 16.09 -16.02 -18.18
CA TYR A 268 15.76 -16.66 -19.44
C TYR A 268 15.39 -18.15 -19.26
N ALA A 269 16.13 -18.87 -18.41
CA ALA A 269 15.82 -20.28 -18.10
C ALA A 269 14.46 -20.44 -17.42
N CYS A 270 14.12 -19.59 -16.44
CA CYS A 270 12.82 -19.61 -15.77
C CYS A 270 11.66 -19.30 -16.73
N HIS A 271 11.83 -18.34 -17.64
CA HIS A 271 10.76 -17.86 -18.52
C HIS A 271 10.63 -18.61 -19.85
N HIS A 272 11.62 -19.44 -20.23
CA HIS A 272 11.63 -20.15 -21.50
C HIS A 272 11.89 -21.66 -21.36
N ASN A 273 11.15 -22.30 -20.44
CA ASN A 273 11.08 -23.76 -20.28
C ASN A 273 12.45 -24.42 -20.01
N GLY A 274 13.30 -23.78 -19.19
CA GLY A 274 14.60 -24.33 -18.79
C GLY A 274 15.66 -24.30 -19.89
N LYS A 275 15.46 -23.57 -20.98
CA LYS A 275 16.51 -23.36 -21.99
C LYS A 275 17.53 -22.37 -21.47
N GLU A 276 18.65 -22.88 -21.01
CA GLU A 276 19.81 -22.04 -20.70
C GLU A 276 20.41 -21.51 -22.00
N LEU A 277 20.47 -20.17 -22.09
CA LEU A 277 21.13 -19.47 -23.17
C LEU A 277 22.23 -18.62 -22.55
N ALA A 278 23.42 -18.65 -23.17
CA ALA A 278 24.52 -17.84 -22.71
C ALA A 278 24.11 -16.35 -22.72
N PRO A 279 24.44 -15.59 -21.67
CA PRO A 279 23.99 -14.21 -21.52
C PRO A 279 24.51 -13.32 -22.65
N ASP A 280 25.72 -13.57 -23.13
CA ASP A 280 26.29 -12.88 -24.30
C ASP A 280 25.46 -13.13 -25.57
N LEU A 281 24.95 -14.35 -25.74
CA LEU A 281 24.09 -14.70 -26.88
C LEU A 281 22.69 -14.09 -26.76
N ILE A 282 22.16 -13.94 -25.54
CA ILE A 282 20.92 -13.19 -25.29
C ILE A 282 21.12 -11.72 -25.67
N ALA A 283 22.20 -11.11 -25.18
CA ALA A 283 22.53 -9.71 -25.47
C ALA A 283 22.74 -9.48 -26.97
N GLU A 284 23.49 -10.36 -27.62
CA GLU A 284 23.79 -10.26 -29.05
C GLU A 284 22.52 -10.42 -29.88
N LYS A 285 21.64 -11.37 -29.55
CA LYS A 285 20.35 -11.53 -30.24
C LYS A 285 19.46 -10.30 -30.06
N LEU A 286 19.38 -9.73 -28.87
CA LEU A 286 18.63 -8.50 -28.62
C LEU A 286 19.21 -7.34 -29.45
N LYS A 287 20.54 -7.14 -29.42
CA LYS A 287 21.23 -6.11 -30.22
C LYS A 287 20.98 -6.27 -31.71
N GLN A 288 21.21 -7.46 -32.26
CA GLN A 288 21.04 -7.75 -33.68
C GLN A 288 19.62 -7.43 -34.16
N ARG A 289 18.61 -7.77 -33.35
CA ARG A 289 17.22 -7.52 -33.71
C ARG A 289 16.83 -6.05 -33.58
N PHE A 290 17.28 -5.33 -32.55
CA PHE A 290 17.08 -3.87 -32.47
C PHE A 290 17.75 -3.13 -33.64
N ILE A 291 18.97 -3.53 -34.01
CA ILE A 291 19.69 -2.99 -35.17
C ILE A 291 18.94 -3.28 -36.47
N TYR A 292 18.40 -4.50 -36.63
CA TYR A 292 17.58 -4.86 -37.79
C TYR A 292 16.34 -3.96 -37.90
N TYR A 293 15.63 -3.71 -36.80
CA TYR A 293 14.46 -2.83 -36.80
C TYR A 293 14.81 -1.36 -37.10
N LEU A 294 15.93 -0.88 -36.55
CA LEU A 294 16.47 0.45 -36.87
C LEU A 294 16.73 0.65 -38.38
N MET A 295 17.13 -0.42 -39.08
CA MET A 295 17.29 -0.40 -40.54
C MET A 295 15.96 -0.39 -41.29
N GLN A 296 14.88 -0.91 -40.71
CA GLN A 296 13.54 -0.90 -41.32
C GLN A 296 12.81 0.44 -41.13
N LEU A 297 13.16 1.20 -40.10
CA LEU A 297 12.63 2.54 -39.82
C LEU A 297 13.34 3.67 -40.60
N ALA A 298 14.41 3.35 -41.35
CA ALA A 298 15.22 4.29 -42.13
C ALA A 298 14.71 4.43 -43.58
#